data_AF-A0A662G6J2-F1
#
_entry.id   AF-A0A662G6J2-F1
#
_cell.length_a   1.000
_cell.length_b   1.000
_cell.length_c   1.000
_cell.angle_alpha   90.00
_cell.angle_beta   90.00
_cell.angle_gamma   90.00
#
_symmetry.space_group_name_H-M   'P 1'
#
loop_
_entity.id
_entity.type
_entity.pdbx_description
1 polymer ?
#
loop_
_entity_poly.entity_id
_entity_poly.type
_entity_poly.pdbx_seq_one_letter_code
_entity_poly.pdbx_strand_id
1 'polypeptide(L)'
;MMLRRAMADMVRLIKAVEKVGPRNAALIARITGLPERTVRYWIKVKLPSLGFVFRPVVDESRLGLVKHLMRIRFRDDLGHAALSVLDVLGKGAYLTYYAGLMPHDEFIALVDLPVSVEDEYKSLFHELVNAGVLDSYELYPLDEVWKTSTDVRYFDFNRGTWALDIVVPDEEVEVGARTTVIRRADCEEPSLDKIDLLIVKELQKDPLQPFTQMAETLGVDEATLRYHYREHVLKGIISGYVVKWHPMGSLLRGDSVGLVLLSEVDEDMFARISNILAKIPFNRFEGISIEHALYVLIMEIPTSWLVGTLRLIRDARLPLGVEFTFIDGLRIRRFTIPYELYDDKIGWTFDKRSVYDGIDRALSLA
;
A
#
# COMPACT_ATOMS: atom_id res chain seq x y z
N MET A 1 -10.73 23.12 -25.50
CA MET A 1 -9.29 23.49 -25.38
C MET A 1 -8.86 23.75 -23.93
N MET A 2 -9.58 24.58 -23.14
CA MET A 2 -9.24 24.84 -21.73
C MET A 2 -9.28 23.60 -20.81
N LEU A 3 -10.29 22.73 -20.94
CA LEU A 3 -10.35 21.48 -20.13
C LEU A 3 -9.15 20.55 -20.39
N ARG A 4 -8.71 20.44 -21.65
CA ARG A 4 -7.56 19.61 -22.02
C ARG A 4 -6.26 20.13 -21.42
N ARG A 5 -6.06 21.45 -21.45
CA ARG A 5 -4.87 22.08 -20.84
C ARG A 5 -4.86 21.88 -19.31
N ALA A 6 -6.00 22.08 -18.66
CA ALA A 6 -6.11 21.86 -17.21
C ALA A 6 -5.82 20.40 -16.82
N MET A 7 -6.33 19.42 -17.58
CA MET A 7 -6.02 18.00 -17.36
C MET A 7 -4.54 17.70 -17.56
N ALA A 8 -3.94 18.19 -18.65
CA ALA A 8 -2.51 18.02 -18.91
C ALA A 8 -1.63 18.62 -17.80
N ASP A 9 -2.00 19.80 -17.29
CA ASP A 9 -1.33 20.43 -16.16
C ASP A 9 -1.45 19.60 -14.88
N MET A 10 -2.60 18.96 -14.61
CA MET A 10 -2.78 18.06 -13.46
C MET A 10 -1.96 16.78 -13.61
N VAL A 11 -1.94 16.16 -14.79
CA VAL A 11 -1.10 14.98 -15.04
C VAL A 11 0.38 15.33 -14.81
N ARG A 12 0.85 16.49 -15.29
CA ARG A 12 2.22 16.97 -15.04
C ARG A 12 2.48 17.21 -13.55
N LEU A 13 1.52 17.79 -12.83
CA LEU A 13 1.60 18.00 -11.38
C LEU A 13 1.78 16.67 -10.64
N ILE A 14 0.95 15.67 -10.93
CA ILE A 14 1.01 14.34 -10.30
C ILE A 14 2.36 13.67 -10.60
N LYS A 15 2.80 13.63 -11.87
CA LYS A 15 4.11 13.07 -12.25
C LYS A 15 5.29 13.78 -11.57
N ALA A 16 5.21 15.10 -11.42
CA ALA A 16 6.23 15.85 -10.70
C ALA A 16 6.24 15.54 -9.20
N VAL A 17 5.05 15.38 -8.58
CA VAL A 17 4.92 14.96 -7.18
C VAL A 17 5.44 13.54 -6.95
N GLU A 18 5.18 12.60 -7.87
CA GLU A 18 5.69 11.22 -7.77
C GLU A 18 7.23 11.18 -7.68
N LYS A 19 7.90 12.02 -8.48
CA LYS A 19 9.36 12.10 -8.53
C LYS A 19 9.97 12.88 -7.36
N VAL A 20 9.37 14.01 -7.00
CA VAL A 20 9.96 14.99 -6.06
C VAL A 20 9.47 14.82 -4.63
N GLY A 21 8.29 14.22 -4.46
CA GLY A 21 7.52 14.24 -3.24
C GLY A 21 6.74 15.54 -3.05
N PRO A 22 5.68 15.51 -2.23
CA PRO A 22 4.69 16.60 -2.16
C PRO A 22 5.18 17.85 -1.40
N ARG A 23 6.38 17.81 -0.81
CA ARG A 23 6.89 18.88 0.08
C ARG A 23 7.57 20.02 -0.68
N ASN A 24 8.20 19.74 -1.82
CA ASN A 24 9.02 20.73 -2.55
C ASN A 24 8.22 21.41 -3.67
N ALA A 25 7.30 22.29 -3.27
CA ALA A 25 6.42 23.03 -4.20
C ALA A 25 7.21 23.87 -5.22
N ALA A 26 8.35 24.44 -4.83
CA ALA A 26 9.20 25.24 -5.71
C ALA A 26 9.80 24.41 -6.85
N LEU A 27 10.34 23.22 -6.54
CA LEU A 27 10.87 22.32 -7.57
C LEU A 27 9.75 21.78 -8.48
N ILE A 28 8.60 21.43 -7.91
CA ILE A 28 7.42 21.00 -8.69
C ILE A 28 6.96 22.12 -9.63
N ALA A 29 6.89 23.37 -9.16
CA ALA A 29 6.54 24.53 -9.98
C ALA A 29 7.52 24.71 -11.16
N ARG A 30 8.82 24.57 -10.90
CA ARG A 30 9.84 24.63 -11.95
C ARG A 30 9.70 23.53 -13.01
N ILE A 31 9.38 22.30 -12.59
CA ILE A 31 9.18 21.15 -13.49
C ILE A 31 7.90 21.30 -14.32
N THR A 32 6.83 21.78 -13.70
CA THR A 32 5.49 21.83 -14.32
C THR A 32 5.23 23.11 -15.10
N GLY A 33 5.96 24.19 -14.82
CA GLY A 33 5.68 25.53 -15.32
C GLY A 33 4.49 26.23 -14.64
N LEU A 34 3.88 25.60 -13.63
CA LEU A 34 2.80 26.19 -12.86
C LEU A 34 3.33 27.18 -11.82
N PRO A 35 2.58 28.25 -11.47
CA PRO A 35 2.98 29.13 -10.38
C PRO A 35 3.10 28.37 -9.05
N GLU A 36 4.14 28.64 -8.25
CA GLU A 36 4.38 27.93 -6.98
C GLU A 36 3.17 27.99 -6.03
N ARG A 37 2.50 29.14 -5.97
CA ARG A 37 1.27 29.31 -5.17
C ARG A 37 0.17 28.33 -5.60
N THR A 38 0.04 28.11 -6.90
CA THR A 38 -0.93 27.17 -7.49
C THR A 38 -0.57 25.73 -7.12
N VAL A 39 0.69 25.34 -7.29
CA VAL A 39 1.19 24.01 -6.89
C VAL A 39 0.94 23.75 -5.41
N ARG A 40 1.30 24.70 -4.54
CA ARG A 40 1.10 24.58 -3.09
C ARG A 40 -0.37 24.42 -2.73
N TYR A 41 -1.25 25.18 -3.37
CA TYR A 41 -2.71 25.08 -3.16
C TYR A 41 -3.25 23.71 -3.60
N TRP A 42 -2.82 23.22 -4.76
CA TRP A 42 -3.25 21.91 -5.25
C TRP A 42 -2.85 20.78 -4.31
N ILE A 43 -1.58 20.77 -3.88
CA ILE A 43 -1.04 19.71 -3.03
C ILE A 43 -1.65 19.75 -1.62
N LYS A 44 -1.72 20.92 -0.99
CA LYS A 44 -2.13 21.01 0.43
C LYS A 44 -3.64 21.09 0.64
N VAL A 45 -4.40 21.51 -0.37
CA VAL A 45 -5.83 21.80 -0.20
C VAL A 45 -6.67 21.02 -1.19
N LYS A 46 -6.50 21.24 -2.50
CA LYS A 46 -7.44 20.69 -3.49
C LYS A 46 -7.40 19.17 -3.57
N LEU A 47 -6.22 18.58 -3.79
CA LEU A 47 -6.09 17.11 -3.92
C LEU A 47 -6.60 16.38 -2.66
N PRO A 48 -6.19 16.75 -1.44
CA PRO A 48 -6.77 16.19 -0.21
C PRO A 48 -8.30 16.35 -0.12
N SER A 49 -8.84 17.53 -0.47
CA SER A 49 -10.30 17.76 -0.45
C SER A 49 -11.08 16.90 -1.45
N LEU A 50 -10.40 16.36 -2.47
CA LEU A 50 -10.96 15.48 -3.49
C LEU A 50 -10.72 13.99 -3.19
N GLY A 51 -10.18 13.67 -2.01
CA GLY A 51 -9.88 12.30 -1.58
C GLY A 51 -8.55 11.76 -2.08
N PHE A 52 -7.67 12.58 -2.66
CA PHE A 52 -6.31 12.14 -3.02
C PHE A 52 -5.36 12.26 -1.85
N VAL A 53 -4.56 11.23 -1.64
CA VAL A 53 -3.53 11.16 -0.60
C VAL A 53 -2.18 10.85 -1.24
N PHE A 54 -1.13 11.46 -0.70
CA PHE A 54 0.25 11.17 -1.08
C PHE A 54 0.77 10.05 -0.19
N ARG A 55 1.53 9.11 -0.74
CA ARG A 55 2.20 8.06 0.04
C ARG A 55 3.65 7.93 -0.41
N PRO A 56 4.61 7.84 0.53
CA PRO A 56 5.97 7.49 0.18
C PRO A 56 6.00 6.07 -0.36
N VAL A 57 6.80 5.85 -1.40
CA VAL A 57 7.16 4.52 -1.87
C VAL A 57 8.39 4.09 -1.09
N VAL A 58 8.17 3.30 -0.05
CA VAL A 58 9.25 2.66 0.71
C VAL A 58 9.80 1.52 -0.11
N ASP A 59 11.11 1.48 -0.29
CA ASP A 59 11.82 0.36 -0.88
C ASP A 59 12.10 -0.66 0.22
N GLU A 60 11.15 -1.56 0.44
CA GLU A 60 11.24 -2.58 1.49
C GLU A 60 12.49 -3.47 1.31
N SER A 61 12.97 -3.66 0.08
CA SER A 61 14.17 -4.45 -0.22
C SER A 61 15.45 -3.86 0.39
N ARG A 62 15.57 -2.53 0.39
CA ARG A 62 16.69 -1.82 1.03
C ARG A 62 16.66 -1.90 2.54
N LEU A 63 15.51 -2.28 3.09
CA LEU A 63 15.32 -2.51 4.51
C LEU A 63 15.50 -3.99 4.89
N GLY A 64 15.94 -4.86 3.96
CA GLY A 64 16.05 -6.30 4.20
C GLY A 64 14.69 -6.97 4.42
N LEU A 65 13.58 -6.33 4.03
CA LEU A 65 12.23 -6.82 4.25
C LEU A 65 11.65 -7.38 2.94
N VAL A 66 11.17 -8.61 3.02
CA VAL A 66 10.41 -9.28 1.96
C VAL A 66 8.92 -9.05 2.19
N LYS A 67 8.26 -8.49 1.18
CA LYS A 67 6.80 -8.35 1.17
C LYS A 67 6.17 -9.73 0.99
N HIS A 68 5.27 -10.09 1.89
CA HIS A 68 4.47 -11.31 1.78
C HIS A 68 3.00 -10.96 1.67
N LEU A 69 2.29 -11.77 0.87
CA LEU A 69 0.84 -11.90 0.93
C LEU A 69 0.50 -13.05 1.88
N MET A 70 -0.45 -12.82 2.78
CA MET A 70 -0.92 -13.86 3.68
C MET A 70 -2.44 -13.97 3.60
N ARG A 71 -2.95 -15.20 3.57
CA ARG A 71 -4.37 -15.50 3.76
C ARG A 71 -4.54 -16.17 5.11
N ILE A 72 -5.53 -15.75 5.87
CA ILE A 72 -5.80 -16.26 7.21
C ILE A 72 -7.27 -16.61 7.32
N ARG A 73 -7.55 -17.81 7.84
CA ARG A 73 -8.89 -18.21 8.29
C ARG A 73 -8.83 -18.50 9.78
N PHE A 74 -9.62 -17.76 10.55
CA PHE A 74 -9.81 -18.01 11.98
C PHE A 74 -10.82 -19.13 12.15
N ARG A 75 -10.74 -19.84 13.28
CA ARG A 75 -11.77 -20.79 13.67
C ARG A 75 -13.11 -20.06 13.83
N ASP A 76 -14.20 -20.67 13.38
CA ASP A 76 -15.53 -20.02 13.29
C ASP A 76 -16.00 -19.37 14.60
N ASP A 77 -15.76 -20.02 15.74
CA ASP A 77 -16.12 -19.52 17.07
C ASP A 77 -15.22 -18.37 17.56
N LEU A 78 -14.06 -18.14 16.94
CA LEU A 78 -13.10 -17.09 17.26
C LEU A 78 -13.15 -15.88 16.31
N GLY A 79 -14.12 -15.83 15.39
CA GLY A 79 -14.27 -14.71 14.46
C GLY A 79 -14.42 -13.34 15.13
N HIS A 80 -15.00 -13.30 16.34
CA HIS A 80 -15.14 -12.10 17.16
C HIS A 80 -13.80 -11.56 17.71
N ALA A 81 -12.82 -12.44 17.95
CA ALA A 81 -11.50 -12.09 18.47
C ALA A 81 -10.48 -11.79 17.36
N ALA A 82 -10.79 -12.12 16.10
CA ALA A 82 -9.87 -12.06 14.97
C ALA A 82 -9.19 -10.68 14.81
N LEU A 83 -9.95 -9.59 14.94
CA LEU A 83 -9.40 -8.22 14.80
C LEU A 83 -8.39 -7.90 15.92
N SER A 84 -8.67 -8.34 17.15
CA SER A 84 -7.77 -8.14 18.29
C SER A 84 -6.47 -8.93 18.10
N VAL A 85 -6.55 -10.15 17.58
CA VAL A 85 -5.36 -10.97 17.26
C VAL A 85 -4.54 -10.32 16.14
N LEU A 86 -5.18 -9.88 15.05
CA LEU A 86 -4.52 -9.17 13.96
C LEU A 86 -3.87 -7.85 14.44
N ASP A 87 -4.47 -7.17 15.40
CA ASP A 87 -3.89 -5.97 16.01
C ASP A 87 -2.63 -6.26 16.85
N VAL A 88 -2.57 -7.41 17.50
CA VAL A 88 -1.35 -7.89 18.19
C VAL A 88 -0.27 -8.18 17.14
N LEU A 89 -0.62 -8.89 16.08
CA LEU A 89 0.31 -9.20 14.98
C LEU A 89 0.83 -7.93 14.29
N GLY A 90 -0.01 -6.90 14.15
CA GLY A 90 0.40 -5.59 13.59
C GLY A 90 1.42 -4.84 14.43
N LYS A 91 1.49 -5.11 15.73
CA LYS A 91 2.43 -4.45 16.66
C LYS A 91 3.68 -5.29 16.92
N GLY A 92 3.56 -6.62 16.87
CA GLY A 92 4.61 -7.54 17.32
C GLY A 92 5.14 -8.49 16.26
N ALA A 93 4.49 -8.58 15.09
CA ALA A 93 4.73 -9.65 14.12
C ALA A 93 4.63 -9.14 12.67
N TYR A 94 5.27 -8.00 12.38
CA TYR A 94 5.54 -7.49 11.02
C TYR A 94 4.33 -7.29 10.08
N LEU A 95 3.10 -7.43 10.58
CA LEU A 95 1.88 -7.28 9.79
C LEU A 95 1.66 -5.79 9.47
N THR A 96 1.65 -5.44 8.18
CA THR A 96 1.53 -4.05 7.72
C THR A 96 0.14 -3.68 7.20
N TYR A 97 -0.70 -4.69 6.93
CA TYR A 97 -2.07 -4.49 6.47
C TYR A 97 -2.90 -5.75 6.71
N TYR A 98 -4.18 -5.59 7.03
CA TYR A 98 -5.18 -6.64 6.88
C TYR A 98 -6.52 -6.09 6.37
N ALA A 99 -7.28 -6.96 5.72
CA ALA A 99 -8.67 -6.76 5.36
C ALA A 99 -9.45 -8.06 5.50
N GLY A 100 -10.59 -8.00 6.20
CA GLY A 100 -11.61 -9.04 6.15
C GLY A 100 -12.24 -9.10 4.76
N LEU A 101 -12.56 -10.30 4.32
CA LEU A 101 -13.15 -10.57 3.02
C LEU A 101 -14.65 -10.85 3.17
N MET A 102 -15.38 -10.73 2.05
CA MET A 102 -16.79 -11.07 1.94
C MET A 102 -17.03 -11.83 0.63
N PRO A 103 -17.93 -12.84 0.63
CA PRO A 103 -18.84 -13.20 1.72
C PRO A 103 -18.28 -14.18 2.77
N HIS A 104 -17.01 -14.59 2.63
CA HIS A 104 -16.37 -15.56 3.53
C HIS A 104 -15.60 -14.86 4.65
N ASP A 105 -15.63 -15.40 5.87
CA ASP A 105 -14.90 -14.89 7.05
C ASP A 105 -13.39 -15.19 7.00
N GLU A 106 -12.76 -14.85 5.87
CA GLU A 106 -11.33 -14.90 5.65
C GLU A 106 -10.71 -13.51 5.73
N PHE A 107 -9.41 -13.48 5.95
CA PHE A 107 -8.62 -12.26 5.90
C PHE A 107 -7.52 -12.38 4.87
N ILE A 108 -7.28 -11.28 4.17
CA ILE A 108 -6.04 -11.05 3.45
C ILE A 108 -5.17 -10.10 4.26
N ALA A 109 -3.88 -10.37 4.26
CA ALA A 109 -2.89 -9.65 5.03
C ALA A 109 -1.63 -9.40 4.20
N LEU A 110 -0.93 -8.30 4.49
CA LEU A 110 0.40 -8.04 3.97
C LEU A 110 1.38 -7.94 5.11
N VAL A 111 2.54 -8.59 4.96
CA VAL A 111 3.58 -8.66 5.98
C VAL A 111 4.90 -8.20 5.36
N ASP A 112 5.69 -7.42 6.10
CA ASP A 112 7.02 -6.99 5.68
C ASP A 112 8.05 -7.72 6.56
N LEU A 113 8.46 -8.91 6.14
CA LEU A 113 9.26 -9.83 6.96
C LEU A 113 10.75 -9.70 6.66
N PRO A 114 11.62 -9.56 7.68
CA PRO A 114 13.05 -9.77 7.50
C PRO A 114 13.34 -11.18 7.02
N VAL A 115 14.30 -11.33 6.09
CA VAL A 115 14.70 -12.64 5.55
C VAL A 115 15.07 -13.63 6.68
N SER A 116 15.75 -13.14 7.71
CA SER A 116 16.21 -13.94 8.86
C SER A 116 15.09 -14.41 9.81
N VAL A 117 13.88 -13.84 9.71
CA VAL A 117 12.76 -14.10 10.64
C VAL A 117 11.72 -15.06 10.04
N GLU A 118 11.78 -15.35 8.75
CA GLU A 118 10.73 -16.06 8.01
C GLU A 118 10.37 -17.43 8.61
N ASP A 119 11.36 -18.23 8.99
CA ASP A 119 11.13 -19.57 9.57
C ASP A 119 10.46 -19.50 10.95
N GLU A 120 10.89 -18.58 11.80
CA GLU A 120 10.29 -18.39 13.13
C GLU A 120 8.86 -17.82 13.01
N TYR A 121 8.63 -16.97 12.01
CA TYR A 121 7.30 -16.47 11.66
C TYR A 121 6.35 -17.60 11.23
N LYS A 122 6.81 -18.48 10.31
CA LYS A 122 6.03 -19.67 9.90
C LYS A 122 5.76 -20.58 11.09
N SER A 123 6.74 -20.77 11.98
CA SER A 123 6.57 -21.54 13.22
C SER A 123 5.46 -20.96 14.12
N LEU A 124 5.39 -19.63 14.29
CA LEU A 124 4.29 -18.99 15.05
C LEU A 124 2.92 -19.35 14.47
N PHE A 125 2.72 -19.20 13.15
CA PHE A 125 1.42 -19.48 12.54
C PHE A 125 1.06 -20.98 12.57
N HIS A 126 2.04 -21.86 12.46
CA HIS A 126 1.83 -23.30 12.65
C HIS A 126 1.39 -23.62 14.08
N GLU A 127 1.97 -22.98 15.08
CA GLU A 127 1.55 -23.09 16.49
C GLU A 127 0.12 -22.57 16.69
N LEU A 128 -0.26 -21.45 16.05
CA LEU A 128 -1.62 -20.91 16.12
C LEU A 128 -2.66 -21.85 15.50
N VAL A 129 -2.32 -22.55 14.42
CA VAL A 129 -3.19 -23.61 13.84
C VAL A 129 -3.31 -24.78 14.81
N ASN A 130 -2.19 -25.27 15.36
CA ASN A 130 -2.18 -26.42 16.28
C ASN A 130 -2.92 -26.12 17.59
N ALA A 131 -2.88 -24.87 18.07
CA ALA A 131 -3.64 -24.39 19.23
C ALA A 131 -5.13 -24.17 18.92
N GLY A 132 -5.55 -24.31 17.65
CA GLY A 132 -6.92 -24.09 17.19
C GLY A 132 -7.34 -22.63 17.21
N VAL A 133 -6.40 -21.68 17.15
CA VAL A 133 -6.71 -20.26 16.97
C VAL A 133 -7.07 -19.97 15.51
N LEU A 134 -6.35 -20.60 14.58
CA LEU A 134 -6.55 -20.51 13.14
C LEU A 134 -7.00 -21.87 12.59
N ASP A 135 -7.90 -21.86 11.61
CA ASP A 135 -8.21 -23.05 10.82
C ASP A 135 -7.12 -23.29 9.77
N SER A 136 -6.65 -22.23 9.15
CA SER A 136 -5.61 -22.28 8.12
C SER A 136 -4.93 -20.94 7.92
N TYR A 137 -3.69 -20.99 7.42
CA TYR A 137 -3.02 -19.83 6.85
C TYR A 137 -2.26 -20.24 5.59
N GLU A 138 -2.09 -19.29 4.68
CA GLU A 138 -1.22 -19.41 3.50
C GLU A 138 -0.33 -18.18 3.48
N LEU A 139 0.96 -18.36 3.21
CA LEU A 139 1.95 -17.28 3.19
C LEU A 139 2.75 -17.36 1.89
N TYR A 140 2.71 -16.30 1.10
CA TYR A 140 3.33 -16.21 -0.21
C TYR A 140 4.34 -15.07 -0.24
N PRO A 141 5.64 -15.34 -0.39
CA PRO A 141 6.61 -14.27 -0.62
C PRO A 141 6.33 -13.64 -1.99
N LEU A 142 6.41 -12.32 -2.10
CA LEU A 142 6.21 -11.61 -3.36
C LEU A 142 7.57 -11.28 -3.97
N ASP A 143 7.73 -11.63 -5.23
CA ASP A 143 8.95 -11.40 -6.02
C ASP A 143 9.00 -9.96 -6.53
N GLU A 144 7.86 -9.45 -7.01
CA GLU A 144 7.72 -8.07 -7.45
C GLU A 144 6.44 -7.46 -6.89
N VAL A 145 6.56 -6.21 -6.43
CA VAL A 145 5.45 -5.40 -5.93
C VAL A 145 5.43 -4.07 -6.68
N TRP A 146 4.30 -3.78 -7.33
CA TRP A 146 4.15 -2.56 -8.11
C TRP A 146 3.52 -1.44 -7.28
N LYS A 147 4.15 -0.27 -7.35
CA LYS A 147 3.73 0.94 -6.64
C LYS A 147 3.32 1.96 -7.69
N THR A 148 2.03 1.95 -8.01
CA THR A 148 1.45 2.74 -9.10
C THR A 148 0.51 3.81 -8.55
N SER A 149 0.60 5.05 -9.04
CA SER A 149 -0.39 6.07 -8.69
C SER A 149 -1.74 5.82 -9.33
N THR A 150 -2.77 6.39 -8.74
CA THR A 150 -4.09 6.51 -9.35
C THR A 150 -3.99 7.34 -10.63
N ASP A 151 -4.49 6.79 -11.73
CA ASP A 151 -4.55 7.51 -13.00
C ASP A 151 -5.68 8.56 -12.98
N VAL A 152 -5.28 9.82 -12.85
CA VAL A 152 -6.20 10.96 -12.71
C VAL A 152 -6.88 11.38 -14.01
N ARG A 153 -6.54 10.79 -15.16
CA ARG A 153 -7.12 11.16 -16.46
C ARG A 153 -8.63 10.93 -16.52
N TYR A 154 -9.14 9.99 -15.73
CA TYR A 154 -10.56 9.68 -15.61
C TYR A 154 -11.29 10.48 -14.52
N PHE A 155 -10.62 11.46 -13.91
CA PHE A 155 -11.17 12.26 -12.81
C PHE A 155 -11.57 13.67 -13.28
N ASP A 156 -12.84 14.03 -13.09
CA ASP A 156 -13.29 15.41 -13.29
C ASP A 156 -12.97 16.26 -12.04
N PHE A 157 -11.88 17.02 -12.12
CA PHE A 157 -11.43 17.90 -11.04
C PHE A 157 -12.37 19.06 -10.72
N ASN A 158 -13.30 19.42 -11.62
CA ASN A 158 -14.28 20.47 -11.36
C ASN A 158 -15.46 19.92 -10.56
N ARG A 159 -15.92 18.71 -10.91
CA ARG A 159 -17.06 18.04 -10.25
C ARG A 159 -16.66 17.20 -9.05
N GLY A 160 -15.40 16.81 -8.96
CA GLY A 160 -14.88 15.89 -7.94
C GLY A 160 -15.37 14.46 -8.12
N THR A 161 -15.59 14.03 -9.36
CA THR A 161 -16.21 12.73 -9.68
C THR A 161 -15.42 11.97 -10.73
N TRP A 162 -15.42 10.64 -10.62
CA TRP A 162 -14.88 9.74 -11.64
C TRP A 162 -15.86 9.56 -12.80
N ALA A 163 -15.37 9.54 -14.04
CA ALA A 163 -16.20 9.28 -15.21
C ALA A 163 -15.47 8.42 -16.24
N LEU A 164 -16.09 7.29 -16.61
CA LEU A 164 -15.55 6.30 -17.56
C LEU A 164 -15.40 6.91 -18.97
N ASP A 165 -16.28 7.83 -19.34
CA ASP A 165 -16.38 8.40 -20.68
C ASP A 165 -15.45 9.60 -20.93
N ILE A 166 -14.54 9.92 -20.00
CA ILE A 166 -13.54 10.97 -20.23
C ILE A 166 -12.46 10.40 -21.16
N VAL A 167 -12.69 10.57 -22.46
CA VAL A 167 -11.71 10.26 -23.50
C VAL A 167 -10.62 11.33 -23.47
N VAL A 168 -9.52 11.04 -22.77
CA VAL A 168 -8.24 11.69 -23.05
C VAL A 168 -7.62 10.93 -24.22
N PRO A 169 -7.26 11.57 -25.35
CA PRO A 169 -6.58 10.89 -26.43
C PRO A 169 -5.30 10.23 -25.91
N ASP A 170 -5.07 8.97 -26.28
CA ASP A 170 -3.89 8.17 -25.92
C ASP A 170 -2.57 8.78 -26.42
N GLU A 171 -2.63 9.81 -27.28
CA GLU A 171 -1.51 10.29 -28.10
C GLU A 171 -0.47 11.17 -27.38
N GLU A 172 -0.67 11.60 -26.13
CA GLU A 172 0.29 12.50 -25.45
C GLU A 172 0.83 12.01 -24.10
N VAL A 173 0.30 10.92 -23.53
CA VAL A 173 0.71 10.42 -22.21
C VAL A 173 0.64 8.89 -22.17
N GLU A 174 1.78 8.22 -21.99
CA GLU A 174 1.84 6.77 -21.77
C GLU A 174 0.79 6.32 -20.74
N VAL A 175 -0.12 5.46 -21.19
CA VAL A 175 -1.21 4.92 -20.39
C VAL A 175 -0.66 3.92 -19.38
N GLY A 176 -1.01 4.10 -18.10
CA GLY A 176 -0.92 3.03 -17.10
C GLY A 176 0.47 2.44 -16.87
N ALA A 177 1.54 3.19 -17.12
CA ALA A 177 2.89 2.73 -16.82
C ALA A 177 3.03 2.49 -15.31
N ARG A 178 3.30 1.24 -14.93
CA ARG A 178 3.73 0.86 -13.58
C ARG A 178 4.92 1.73 -13.21
N THR A 179 4.77 2.52 -12.15
CA THR A 179 5.70 3.62 -11.87
C THR A 179 6.99 3.10 -11.26
N THR A 180 6.85 2.28 -10.22
CA THR A 180 7.99 1.72 -9.47
C THR A 180 7.73 0.25 -9.16
N VAL A 181 8.73 -0.59 -9.39
CA VAL A 181 8.74 -2.00 -8.99
C VAL A 181 9.70 -2.14 -7.81
N ILE A 182 9.21 -2.67 -6.70
CA ILE A 182 10.05 -3.13 -5.60
C ILE A 182 10.21 -4.63 -5.77
N ARG A 183 11.45 -5.09 -5.88
CA ARG A 183 11.78 -6.51 -5.97
C ARG A 183 12.00 -7.08 -4.59
N ARG A 184 11.85 -8.39 -4.45
CA ARG A 184 12.18 -9.14 -3.23
C ARG A 184 13.58 -8.77 -2.74
N ALA A 185 13.72 -8.69 -1.42
CA ALA A 185 15.01 -8.43 -0.79
C ALA A 185 15.93 -9.64 -0.96
N ASP A 186 17.18 -9.37 -1.34
CA ASP A 186 18.24 -10.39 -1.42
C ASP A 186 19.25 -10.26 -0.26
N CYS A 187 19.07 -9.25 0.62
CA CYS A 187 19.98 -8.96 1.72
C CYS A 187 19.38 -9.32 3.08
N GLU A 188 20.19 -9.97 3.92
CA GLU A 188 19.80 -10.35 5.28
C GLU A 188 20.03 -9.21 6.29
N GLU A 189 21.06 -8.37 6.08
CA GLU A 189 21.45 -7.32 7.03
C GLU A 189 21.59 -5.95 6.35
N PRO A 190 20.55 -5.10 6.38
CA PRO A 190 20.61 -3.75 5.85
C PRO A 190 21.33 -2.81 6.83
N SER A 191 22.10 -1.85 6.31
CA SER A 191 22.63 -0.75 7.13
C SER A 191 21.54 0.29 7.35
N LEU A 192 20.88 0.24 8.52
CA LEU A 192 19.79 1.13 8.88
C LEU A 192 20.00 1.77 10.25
N ASP A 193 19.54 3.01 10.38
CA ASP A 193 19.39 3.72 11.64
C ASP A 193 17.91 3.76 12.03
N LYS A 194 17.61 3.53 13.32
CA LYS A 194 16.26 3.64 13.89
C LYS A 194 15.60 4.97 13.59
N ILE A 195 16.37 6.08 13.58
CA ILE A 195 15.86 7.42 13.24
C ILE A 195 15.31 7.43 11.81
N ASP A 196 15.97 6.74 10.87
CA ASP A 196 15.51 6.68 9.48
C ASP A 196 14.15 5.98 9.38
N LEU A 197 13.97 4.85 10.09
CA LEU A 197 12.70 4.12 10.15
C LEU A 197 11.59 4.96 10.80
N LEU A 198 11.92 5.71 11.86
CA LEU A 198 10.98 6.61 12.52
C LEU A 198 10.54 7.76 11.61
N ILE A 199 11.44 8.33 10.81
CA ILE A 199 11.08 9.33 9.79
C ILE A 199 10.16 8.70 8.74
N VAL A 200 10.46 7.50 8.25
CA VAL A 200 9.62 6.78 7.28
C VAL A 200 8.21 6.55 7.83
N LYS A 201 8.10 6.09 9.08
CA LYS A 201 6.82 5.93 9.79
C LYS A 201 6.01 7.23 9.81
N GLU A 202 6.62 8.36 10.18
CA GLU A 202 5.90 9.64 10.22
C GLU A 202 5.49 10.10 8.82
N LEU A 203 6.32 9.87 7.79
CA LEU A 203 5.97 10.16 6.39
C LEU A 203 4.86 9.24 5.85
N GLN A 204 4.78 7.99 6.32
CA GLN A 204 3.70 7.07 5.96
C GLN A 204 2.36 7.50 6.59
N LYS A 205 2.39 8.14 7.76
CA LYS A 205 1.21 8.76 8.38
C LYS A 205 0.77 10.01 7.63
N ASP A 206 1.66 11.00 7.51
CA ASP A 206 1.42 12.23 6.76
C ASP A 206 2.72 12.76 6.10
N PRO A 207 2.87 12.62 4.77
CA PRO A 207 4.05 13.13 4.07
C PRO A 207 4.07 14.66 3.97
N LEU A 208 3.02 15.38 4.36
CA LEU A 208 2.94 16.84 4.39
C LEU A 208 3.25 17.45 5.78
N GLN A 209 3.33 16.63 6.83
CA GLN A 209 3.57 17.07 8.22
C GLN A 209 4.85 17.90 8.36
N PRO A 210 4.86 19.08 8.99
CA PRO A 210 6.07 19.89 9.18
C PRO A 210 7.21 19.14 9.87
N PHE A 211 8.47 19.44 9.50
CA PHE A 211 9.63 18.80 10.14
C PHE A 211 9.78 19.17 11.62
N THR A 212 9.37 20.38 12.02
CA THR A 212 9.31 20.79 13.42
C THR A 212 8.44 19.83 14.24
N GLN A 213 7.22 19.59 13.79
CA GLN A 213 6.28 18.69 14.44
C GLN A 213 6.79 17.24 14.45
N MET A 214 7.43 16.81 13.35
CA MET A 214 8.05 15.48 13.28
C MET A 214 9.20 15.34 14.28
N ALA A 215 10.08 16.34 14.38
CA ALA A 215 11.20 16.36 15.30
C ALA A 215 10.73 16.32 16.77
N GLU A 216 9.73 17.13 17.11
CA GLU A 216 9.07 17.12 18.42
C GLU A 216 8.47 15.75 18.76
N THR A 217 7.77 15.12 17.82
CA THR A 217 7.15 13.80 17.99
C THR A 217 8.20 12.71 18.24
N LEU A 218 9.34 12.80 17.55
CA LEU A 218 10.42 11.83 17.64
C LEU A 218 11.43 12.12 18.76
N GLY A 219 11.34 13.28 19.42
CA GLY A 219 12.28 13.69 20.46
C GLY A 219 13.71 13.94 19.95
N VAL A 220 13.86 14.30 18.68
CA VAL A 220 15.15 14.58 18.03
C VAL A 220 15.24 16.05 17.63
N ASP A 221 16.45 16.58 17.45
CA ASP A 221 16.61 17.92 16.93
C ASP A 221 16.27 18.00 15.43
N GLU A 222 15.72 19.13 15.00
CA GLU A 222 15.26 19.30 13.60
C GLU A 222 16.42 19.23 12.59
N ALA A 223 17.63 19.64 12.97
CA ALA A 223 18.77 19.62 12.05
C ALA A 223 19.22 18.19 11.75
N THR A 224 19.32 17.34 12.79
CA THR A 224 19.56 15.90 12.69
C THR A 224 18.45 15.23 11.89
N LEU A 225 17.18 15.50 12.20
CA LEU A 225 16.07 14.95 11.43
C LEU A 225 16.17 15.29 9.94
N ARG A 226 16.49 16.54 9.61
CA ARG A 226 16.65 16.99 8.21
C ARG A 226 17.85 16.33 7.53
N TYR A 227 18.93 16.09 8.26
CA TYR A 227 20.09 15.35 7.77
C TYR A 227 19.69 13.92 7.41
N HIS A 228 19.11 13.18 8.35
CA HIS A 228 18.66 11.80 8.14
C HIS A 228 17.63 11.69 7.01
N TYR A 229 16.65 12.59 7.01
CA TYR A 229 15.65 12.66 5.94
C TYR A 229 16.29 12.82 4.55
N ARG A 230 17.29 13.70 4.41
CA ARG A 230 17.90 14.00 3.11
C ARG A 230 18.92 12.96 2.68
N GLU A 231 19.75 12.46 3.60
CA GLU A 231 20.88 11.59 3.27
C GLU A 231 20.49 10.12 3.23
N HIS A 232 19.64 9.66 4.15
CA HIS A 232 19.31 8.24 4.28
C HIS A 232 17.91 7.94 3.75
N VAL A 233 16.90 8.73 4.14
CA VAL A 233 15.51 8.44 3.77
C VAL A 233 15.23 8.76 2.30
N LEU A 234 15.51 9.98 1.82
CA LEU A 234 15.20 10.37 0.44
C LEU A 234 16.11 9.74 -0.63
N LYS A 235 17.38 9.47 -0.32
CA LYS A 235 18.34 8.88 -1.26
C LYS A 235 18.40 7.35 -1.17
N GLY A 236 18.09 6.83 0.01
CA GLY A 236 18.13 5.41 0.34
C GLY A 236 16.74 4.79 0.35
N ILE A 237 15.93 5.08 1.36
CA ILE A 237 14.76 4.26 1.69
C ILE A 237 13.53 4.54 0.80
N ILE A 238 13.30 5.81 0.43
CA ILE A 238 12.14 6.22 -0.36
C ILE A 238 12.55 6.36 -1.83
N SER A 239 11.97 5.53 -2.70
CA SER A 239 12.23 5.56 -4.14
C SER A 239 11.35 6.55 -4.92
N GLY A 240 10.38 7.16 -4.24
CA GLY A 240 9.48 8.16 -4.80
C GLY A 240 8.20 8.29 -4.00
N TYR A 241 7.17 8.84 -4.62
CA TYR A 241 5.84 8.96 -4.03
C TYR A 241 4.80 8.45 -5.02
N VAL A 242 3.67 7.99 -4.49
CA VAL A 242 2.47 7.72 -5.28
C VAL A 242 1.32 8.58 -4.78
N VAL A 243 0.44 8.95 -5.70
CA VAL A 243 -0.82 9.61 -5.39
C VAL A 243 -1.92 8.57 -5.48
N LYS A 244 -2.64 8.33 -4.39
CA LYS A 244 -3.73 7.36 -4.31
C LYS A 244 -5.04 8.09 -4.08
N TRP A 245 -6.11 7.62 -4.70
CA TRP A 245 -7.46 8.06 -4.35
C TRP A 245 -8.03 7.18 -3.23
N HIS A 246 -8.29 7.79 -2.07
CA HIS A 246 -8.87 7.20 -0.87
C HIS A 246 -9.69 8.22 -0.10
N PRO A 247 -10.96 8.45 -0.46
CA PRO A 247 -11.81 9.31 0.34
C PRO A 247 -12.03 8.66 1.71
N MET A 248 -11.81 9.43 2.77
CA MET A 248 -11.96 8.95 4.14
C MET A 248 -13.37 8.39 4.36
N GLY A 249 -13.44 7.14 4.86
CA GLY A 249 -14.69 6.44 5.14
C GLY A 249 -15.52 6.04 3.92
N SER A 250 -14.97 6.12 2.70
CA SER A 250 -15.72 5.77 1.47
C SER A 250 -16.19 4.31 1.44
N LEU A 251 -15.33 3.37 1.85
CA LEU A 251 -15.69 1.95 2.00
C LEU A 251 -16.82 1.75 3.01
N LEU A 252 -16.76 2.45 4.15
CA LEU A 252 -17.79 2.36 5.20
C LEU A 252 -19.15 2.91 4.76
N ARG A 253 -19.16 3.97 3.94
CA ARG A 253 -20.40 4.58 3.42
C ARG A 253 -20.95 3.87 2.19
N GLY A 254 -20.19 2.97 1.57
CA GLY A 254 -20.55 2.34 0.29
C GLY A 254 -20.36 3.24 -0.94
N ASP A 255 -19.62 4.35 -0.81
CA ASP A 255 -19.23 5.22 -1.93
C ASP A 255 -18.21 4.52 -2.84
N SER A 256 -17.43 3.60 -2.25
CA SER A 256 -16.47 2.74 -2.92
C SER A 256 -16.59 1.31 -2.42
N VAL A 257 -16.06 0.38 -3.21
CA VAL A 257 -15.99 -1.05 -2.95
C VAL A 257 -14.54 -1.47 -3.03
N GLY A 258 -14.06 -2.17 -2.00
CA GLY A 258 -12.76 -2.81 -2.05
C GLY A 258 -12.86 -4.17 -2.72
N LEU A 259 -11.94 -4.48 -3.62
CA LEU A 259 -11.90 -5.73 -4.36
C LEU A 259 -10.51 -6.34 -4.25
N VAL A 260 -10.45 -7.64 -4.00
CA VAL A 260 -9.24 -8.45 -4.13
C VAL A 260 -9.44 -9.39 -5.32
N LEU A 261 -8.43 -9.42 -6.19
CA LEU A 261 -8.29 -10.39 -7.27
C LEU A 261 -7.06 -11.25 -6.95
N LEU A 262 -7.28 -12.55 -6.83
CA LEU A 262 -6.21 -13.55 -6.78
C LEU A 262 -6.32 -14.46 -7.99
N SER A 263 -5.21 -14.66 -8.70
CA SER A 263 -5.18 -15.51 -9.89
C SER A 263 -3.87 -16.25 -9.96
N GLU A 264 -3.93 -17.53 -10.30
CA GLU A 264 -2.77 -18.21 -10.84
C GLU A 264 -2.46 -17.61 -12.23
N VAL A 265 -1.19 -17.34 -12.51
CA VAL A 265 -0.74 -16.68 -13.74
C VAL A 265 0.56 -17.30 -14.26
N ASP A 266 0.62 -17.51 -15.57
CA ASP A 266 1.86 -17.63 -16.32
C ASP A 266 2.28 -16.25 -16.88
N GLU A 267 3.42 -16.20 -17.58
CA GLU A 267 3.96 -14.97 -18.14
C GLU A 267 2.99 -14.29 -19.14
N ASP A 268 2.36 -15.08 -20.01
CA ASP A 268 1.41 -14.60 -21.01
C ASP A 268 0.13 -14.04 -20.36
N MET A 269 -0.38 -14.71 -19.34
CA MET A 269 -1.53 -14.29 -18.55
C MET A 269 -1.22 -13.02 -17.78
N PHE A 270 -0.05 -12.95 -17.15
CA PHE A 270 0.40 -11.76 -16.46
C PHE A 270 0.47 -10.57 -17.43
N ALA A 271 1.01 -10.73 -18.64
CA ALA A 271 1.03 -9.68 -19.65
C ALA A 271 -0.39 -9.20 -20.03
N ARG A 272 -1.34 -10.11 -20.21
CA ARG A 272 -2.75 -9.77 -20.48
C ARG A 272 -3.41 -9.01 -19.33
N ILE A 273 -3.26 -9.51 -18.10
CA ILE A 273 -3.76 -8.88 -16.88
C ILE A 273 -3.18 -7.47 -16.74
N SER A 274 -1.86 -7.35 -16.88
CA SER A 274 -1.13 -6.09 -16.80
C SER A 274 -1.70 -5.03 -17.76
N ASN A 275 -1.94 -5.40 -19.03
CA ASN A 275 -2.46 -4.48 -20.04
C ASN A 275 -3.88 -3.98 -19.73
N ILE A 276 -4.71 -4.81 -19.11
CA ILE A 276 -6.09 -4.46 -18.79
C ILE A 276 -6.16 -3.64 -17.49
N LEU A 277 -5.40 -4.04 -16.49
CA LEU A 277 -5.34 -3.32 -15.22
C LEU A 277 -4.67 -1.96 -15.34
N ALA A 278 -3.77 -1.77 -16.33
CA ALA A 278 -3.26 -0.46 -16.71
C ALA A 278 -4.36 0.55 -17.08
N LYS A 279 -5.57 0.08 -17.41
CA LYS A 279 -6.75 0.90 -17.72
C LYS A 279 -7.62 1.20 -16.49
N ILE A 280 -7.33 0.58 -15.34
CA ILE A 280 -8.13 0.72 -14.11
C ILE A 280 -7.37 1.63 -13.13
N PRO A 281 -7.87 2.85 -12.85
CA PRO A 281 -7.14 3.85 -12.05
C PRO A 281 -7.10 3.54 -10.54
N PHE A 282 -7.73 2.46 -10.09
CA PHE A 282 -8.10 2.22 -8.69
C PHE A 282 -7.18 1.24 -7.93
N ASN A 283 -5.99 0.98 -8.45
CA ASN A 283 -5.01 0.08 -7.83
C ASN A 283 -4.59 0.58 -6.44
N ARG A 284 -4.70 -0.27 -5.42
CA ARG A 284 -4.14 -0.07 -4.07
C ARG A 284 -2.83 -0.78 -3.88
N PHE A 285 -2.79 -2.05 -4.22
CA PHE A 285 -1.64 -2.93 -4.07
C PHE A 285 -1.64 -3.92 -5.22
N GLU A 286 -0.45 -4.24 -5.73
CA GLU A 286 -0.27 -5.20 -6.81
C GLU A 286 1.05 -5.92 -6.57
N GLY A 287 1.04 -7.26 -6.70
CA GLY A 287 2.24 -8.06 -6.54
C GLY A 287 2.12 -9.42 -7.21
N ILE A 288 3.26 -10.05 -7.42
CA ILE A 288 3.36 -11.41 -7.95
C ILE A 288 4.27 -12.25 -7.06
N SER A 289 3.89 -13.51 -6.88
CA SER A 289 4.74 -14.57 -6.37
C SER A 289 5.01 -15.53 -7.53
N ILE A 290 6.23 -15.49 -8.07
CA ILE A 290 6.66 -16.29 -9.21
C ILE A 290 6.71 -17.76 -8.82
N GLU A 291 7.27 -18.08 -7.64
CA GLU A 291 7.38 -19.44 -7.12
C GLU A 291 6.01 -20.14 -7.02
N HIS A 292 4.98 -19.38 -6.65
CA HIS A 292 3.63 -19.89 -6.48
C HIS A 292 2.72 -19.59 -7.68
N ALA A 293 3.27 -19.06 -8.78
CA ALA A 293 2.52 -18.59 -9.94
C ALA A 293 1.32 -17.70 -9.56
N LEU A 294 1.41 -16.92 -8.48
CA LEU A 294 0.27 -16.22 -7.89
C LEU A 294 0.37 -14.71 -8.16
N TYR A 295 -0.69 -14.15 -8.74
CA TYR A 295 -0.88 -12.72 -8.88
C TYR A 295 -1.94 -12.22 -7.89
N VAL A 296 -1.64 -11.09 -7.25
CA VAL A 296 -2.55 -10.39 -6.36
C VAL A 296 -2.73 -8.94 -6.78
N LEU A 297 -3.99 -8.51 -6.80
CA LEU A 297 -4.37 -7.12 -6.96
C LEU A 297 -5.43 -6.76 -5.92
N ILE A 298 -5.17 -5.66 -5.19
CA ILE A 298 -6.13 -5.04 -4.29
C ILE A 298 -6.52 -3.69 -4.90
N MET A 299 -7.82 -3.40 -4.97
CA MET A 299 -8.36 -2.16 -5.50
C MET A 299 -9.36 -1.52 -4.55
N GLU A 300 -9.54 -0.21 -4.67
CA GLU A 300 -10.68 0.51 -4.06
C GLU A 300 -11.38 1.32 -5.15
N ILE A 301 -12.51 0.79 -5.61
CA ILE A 301 -13.21 1.24 -6.81
C ILE A 301 -14.44 2.04 -6.39
N PRO A 302 -14.71 3.24 -6.95
CA PRO A 302 -15.99 3.91 -6.77
C PRO A 302 -17.14 2.97 -7.15
N THR A 303 -18.22 2.94 -6.38
CA THR A 303 -19.33 2.00 -6.63
C THR A 303 -19.93 2.17 -8.03
N SER A 304 -19.93 3.41 -8.56
CA SER A 304 -20.35 3.72 -9.94
C SER A 304 -19.48 3.08 -11.04
N TRP A 305 -18.26 2.66 -10.71
CA TRP A 305 -17.32 2.02 -11.64
C TRP A 305 -17.31 0.50 -11.56
N LEU A 306 -17.93 -0.11 -10.54
CA LEU A 306 -17.84 -1.55 -10.29
C LEU A 306 -18.20 -2.39 -11.53
N VAL A 307 -19.37 -2.13 -12.14
CA VAL A 307 -19.82 -2.87 -13.32
C VAL A 307 -18.89 -2.67 -14.52
N GLY A 308 -18.37 -1.46 -14.70
CA GLY A 308 -17.41 -1.14 -15.77
C GLY A 308 -16.10 -1.90 -15.57
N THR A 309 -15.56 -1.89 -14.36
CA THR A 309 -14.35 -2.63 -13.99
C THR A 309 -14.53 -4.12 -14.18
N LEU A 310 -15.65 -4.71 -13.73
CA LEU A 310 -15.93 -6.13 -13.92
C LEU A 310 -16.04 -6.52 -15.41
N ARG A 311 -16.57 -5.63 -16.26
CA ARG A 311 -16.58 -5.85 -17.72
C ARG A 311 -15.17 -5.84 -18.32
N LEU A 312 -14.33 -4.86 -17.94
CA LEU A 312 -12.93 -4.81 -18.38
C LEU A 312 -12.16 -6.07 -17.99
N ILE A 313 -12.36 -6.52 -16.74
CA ILE A 313 -11.77 -7.76 -16.22
C ILE A 313 -12.27 -8.98 -16.98
N ARG A 314 -13.58 -9.09 -17.24
CA ARG A 314 -14.14 -10.18 -18.04
C ARG A 314 -13.54 -10.23 -19.44
N ASP A 315 -13.34 -9.07 -20.06
CA ASP A 315 -12.76 -8.96 -21.40
C ASP A 315 -11.27 -9.40 -21.43
N ALA A 316 -10.61 -9.50 -20.26
CA ALA A 316 -9.30 -10.12 -20.11
C ALA A 316 -9.28 -11.63 -20.33
N ARG A 317 -10.45 -12.28 -20.33
CA ARG A 317 -10.59 -13.74 -20.46
C ARG A 317 -9.72 -14.48 -19.46
N LEU A 318 -9.79 -14.05 -18.20
CA LEU A 318 -9.11 -14.68 -17.09
C LEU A 318 -9.50 -16.16 -16.96
N PRO A 319 -8.63 -17.03 -16.42
CA PRO A 319 -8.91 -18.45 -16.30
C PRO A 319 -10.06 -18.71 -15.32
N LEU A 320 -10.64 -19.91 -15.40
CA LEU A 320 -11.79 -20.33 -14.59
C LEU A 320 -11.53 -20.42 -13.08
N GLY A 321 -10.30 -20.16 -12.61
CA GLY A 321 -9.88 -20.22 -11.20
C GLY A 321 -9.57 -18.87 -10.55
N VAL A 322 -9.90 -17.74 -11.18
CA VAL A 322 -9.68 -16.42 -10.56
C VAL A 322 -10.65 -16.21 -9.41
N GLU A 323 -10.10 -15.87 -8.25
CA GLU A 323 -10.87 -15.52 -7.06
C GLU A 323 -11.13 -14.02 -7.05
N PHE A 324 -12.40 -13.66 -6.91
CA PHE A 324 -12.86 -12.29 -6.69
C PHE A 324 -13.57 -12.20 -5.35
N THR A 325 -12.97 -11.48 -4.41
CA THR A 325 -13.56 -11.23 -3.09
C THR A 325 -13.66 -9.75 -2.82
N PHE A 326 -14.65 -9.38 -2.00
CA PHE A 326 -14.87 -8.00 -1.60
C PHE A 326 -14.24 -7.75 -0.25
N ILE A 327 -13.70 -6.55 -0.04
CA ILE A 327 -13.19 -6.15 1.27
C ILE A 327 -14.34 -5.67 2.14
N ASP A 328 -14.41 -6.19 3.36
CA ASP A 328 -15.23 -5.61 4.43
C ASP A 328 -14.57 -4.31 4.93
N GLY A 329 -15.21 -3.18 4.61
CA GLY A 329 -14.75 -1.85 5.02
C GLY A 329 -14.72 -1.65 6.54
N LEU A 330 -15.40 -2.49 7.33
CA LEU A 330 -15.38 -2.47 8.80
C LEU A 330 -14.19 -3.24 9.39
N ARG A 331 -13.59 -4.15 8.61
CA ARG A 331 -12.54 -5.08 9.09
C ARG A 331 -11.21 -4.84 8.36
N ILE A 332 -10.82 -3.57 8.24
CA ILE A 332 -9.60 -3.17 7.54
C ILE A 332 -8.70 -2.36 8.47
N ARG A 333 -7.39 -2.65 8.45
CA ARG A 333 -6.39 -1.82 9.11
C ARG A 333 -5.08 -1.82 8.34
N ARG A 334 -4.37 -0.71 8.45
CA ARG A 334 -3.02 -0.53 7.93
C ARG A 334 -2.12 -0.08 9.07
N PHE A 335 -0.91 -0.61 9.09
CA PHE A 335 0.17 -0.21 9.98
C PHE A 335 1.26 0.50 9.16
N THR A 336 2.16 1.18 9.86
CA THR A 336 3.40 1.70 9.24
C THR A 336 4.42 0.58 9.09
N ILE A 337 5.59 0.91 8.57
CA ILE A 337 6.79 0.06 8.66
C ILE A 337 6.94 -0.42 10.11
N PRO A 338 7.34 -1.69 10.37
CA PRO A 338 7.38 -2.27 11.72
C PRO A 338 8.58 -1.75 12.52
N TYR A 339 8.67 -0.44 12.67
CA TYR A 339 9.81 0.24 13.27
C TYR A 339 10.01 -0.21 14.72
N GLU A 340 8.98 -0.60 15.46
CA GLU A 340 9.09 -1.13 16.83
C GLU A 340 9.97 -2.38 16.93
N LEU A 341 10.06 -3.16 15.84
CA LEU A 341 10.78 -4.43 15.77
C LEU A 341 12.23 -4.28 15.27
N TYR A 342 12.79 -3.07 15.32
CA TYR A 342 14.17 -2.78 14.95
C TYR A 342 14.96 -2.19 16.11
N ASP A 343 16.19 -2.64 16.31
CA ASP A 343 17.15 -2.09 17.27
C ASP A 343 18.48 -1.80 16.57
N ASP A 344 19.12 -0.67 16.84
CA ASP A 344 20.36 -0.27 16.14
C ASP A 344 21.54 -1.22 16.37
N LYS A 345 21.52 -2.01 17.45
CA LYS A 345 22.60 -2.96 17.78
C LYS A 345 22.32 -4.37 17.28
N ILE A 346 21.05 -4.77 17.29
CA ILE A 346 20.63 -6.15 17.01
C ILE A 346 20.07 -6.28 15.58
N GLY A 347 19.58 -5.18 14.99
CA GLY A 347 18.85 -5.17 13.73
C GLY A 347 17.38 -5.50 13.91
N TRP A 348 16.81 -6.23 12.95
CA TRP A 348 15.43 -6.71 13.05
C TRP A 348 15.29 -7.78 14.13
N THR A 349 14.28 -7.65 14.98
CA THR A 349 14.04 -8.53 16.14
C THR A 349 12.62 -9.08 16.16
N PHE A 350 12.48 -10.34 16.53
CA PHE A 350 11.19 -11.00 16.64
C PHE A 350 11.10 -11.76 17.97
N ASP A 351 10.20 -11.33 18.85
CA ASP A 351 9.92 -12.03 20.11
C ASP A 351 8.63 -12.83 19.96
N LYS A 352 8.76 -14.05 19.43
CA LYS A 352 7.63 -14.97 19.22
C LYS A 352 6.81 -15.18 20.49
N ARG A 353 7.46 -15.26 21.66
CA ARG A 353 6.79 -15.51 22.94
C ARG A 353 5.92 -14.33 23.36
N SER A 354 6.46 -13.11 23.25
CA SER A 354 5.70 -11.89 23.56
C SER A 354 4.46 -11.74 22.66
N VAL A 355 4.58 -12.10 21.38
CA VAL A 355 3.46 -12.14 20.44
C VAL A 355 2.41 -13.16 20.90
N TYR A 356 2.83 -14.38 21.23
CA TYR A 356 1.93 -15.44 21.69
C TYR A 356 1.18 -15.03 22.96
N ASP A 357 1.88 -14.50 23.97
CA ASP A 357 1.26 -13.99 25.20
C ASP A 357 0.27 -12.85 24.92
N GLY A 358 0.53 -12.03 23.89
CA GLY A 358 -0.38 -10.99 23.41
C GLY A 358 -1.65 -11.55 22.79
N ILE A 359 -1.53 -12.63 22.00
CA ILE A 359 -2.65 -13.33 21.39
C ILE A 359 -3.51 -13.99 22.47
N ASP A 360 -2.91 -14.69 23.44
CA ASP A 360 -3.65 -15.32 24.55
C ASP A 360 -4.47 -14.30 25.35
N ARG A 361 -3.89 -13.11 25.61
CA ARG A 361 -4.62 -12.00 26.24
C ARG A 361 -5.77 -11.48 25.38
N ALA A 362 -5.55 -11.34 24.07
CA ALA A 362 -6.58 -10.89 23.14
C ALA A 362 -7.76 -11.87 23.06
N LEU A 363 -7.47 -13.18 23.07
CA LEU A 363 -8.47 -14.25 23.09
C LEU A 363 -9.24 -14.30 24.42
N SER A 364 -8.59 -13.97 25.54
CA SER A 364 -9.23 -13.97 26.87
C SER A 364 -10.15 -12.77 27.14
N LEU A 365 -10.00 -11.69 26.37
CA LEU A 365 -10.74 -10.43 26.53
C LEU A 365 -11.88 -10.27 25.52
N ALA A 366 -11.88 -11.08 24.46
CA ALA A 366 -12.92 -11.14 23.44
C ALA A 366 -14.06 -12.06 23.93
#